data_AF-A0A816BQM7-F1
#
_entry.id   AF-A0A816BQM7-F1
#
_cell.length_a   1.000
_cell.length_b   1.000
_cell.length_c   1.000
_cell.angle_alpha   90.00
_cell.angle_beta   90.00
_cell.angle_gamma   90.00
#
_symmetry.space_group_name_H-M   'P 1'
#
loop_
_entity.id
_entity.type
_entity.pdbx_description
1 polymer ?
#
loop_
_entity_poly.entity_id
_entity_poly.type
_entity_poly.pdbx_seq_one_letter_code
_entity_poly.pdbx_strand_id
1 'polypeptide(L)'
;MIHKALHNNSSSFTSLIYTHSNDLKYRYYKGQSYCGAVSNENDVNIYRWAQKNNQHRLIAIRTFTSTSRKKEVAEKFRQLPENSDKLSVLLEFSFPVECNTAINLNAIIDKQLPCLSYFQNEEEILLLPFTLFK
;
A
#
# COMPACT_ATOMS: atom_id res chain seq x y z
N MET A 1 -25.61 -4.60 2.06
CA MET A 1 -26.09 -3.98 0.80
C MET A 1 -24.95 -3.28 0.04
N ILE A 2 -24.19 -2.39 0.68
CA ILE A 2 -23.03 -1.67 0.08
C ILE A 2 -21.92 -2.61 -0.43
N HIS A 3 -21.55 -3.63 0.35
CA HIS A 3 -20.48 -4.58 -0.04
C HIS A 3 -20.77 -5.33 -1.35
N LYS A 4 -22.03 -5.68 -1.61
CA LYS A 4 -22.44 -6.38 -2.84
C LYS A 4 -22.38 -5.46 -4.07
N ALA A 5 -22.69 -4.18 -3.87
CA ALA A 5 -22.56 -3.16 -4.91
C ALA A 5 -21.07 -2.83 -5.21
N LEU A 6 -20.22 -2.77 -4.18
CA LEU A 6 -18.77 -2.58 -4.35
C LEU A 6 -18.12 -3.75 -5.09
N HIS A 7 -18.54 -4.98 -4.79
CA HIS A 7 -17.97 -6.16 -5.43
C HIS A 7 -18.34 -6.25 -6.92
N ASN A 8 -19.61 -6.00 -7.25
CA ASN A 8 -20.12 -6.12 -8.62
C ASN A 8 -19.71 -4.96 -9.54
N ASN A 9 -19.31 -3.81 -8.98
CA ASN A 9 -18.92 -2.61 -9.74
C ASN A 9 -17.48 -2.17 -9.40
N SER A 10 -16.62 -3.10 -9.00
CA SER A 10 -15.25 -2.81 -8.55
C SER A 10 -14.48 -1.95 -9.55
N SER A 11 -14.59 -2.24 -10.85
CA SER A 11 -13.98 -1.45 -11.93
C SER A 11 -14.48 0.00 -11.98
N SER A 12 -15.78 0.23 -11.78
CA SER A 12 -16.36 1.58 -11.76
C SER A 12 -15.90 2.39 -10.55
N PHE A 13 -15.79 1.77 -9.38
CA PHE A 13 -15.27 2.43 -8.18
C PHE A 13 -13.77 2.70 -8.27
N THR A 14 -12.99 1.77 -8.82
CA THR A 14 -11.57 2.01 -9.13
C THR A 14 -11.43 3.19 -10.08
N SER A 15 -12.23 3.27 -11.14
CA SER A 15 -12.24 4.41 -12.07
C SER A 15 -12.55 5.72 -11.36
N LEU A 16 -13.57 5.76 -10.49
CA LEU A 16 -13.92 6.97 -9.73
C LEU A 16 -12.76 7.45 -8.85
N ILE A 17 -12.04 6.53 -8.21
CA ILE A 17 -10.88 6.87 -7.37
C ILE A 17 -9.78 7.52 -8.20
N TYR A 18 -9.53 7.05 -9.44
CA TYR A 18 -8.56 7.72 -10.30
C TYR A 18 -9.06 9.05 -10.86
N THR A 19 -10.34 9.15 -11.21
CA THR A 19 -10.96 10.40 -11.68
C THR A 19 -10.79 11.51 -10.63
N HIS A 20 -10.94 11.16 -9.35
CA HIS A 20 -10.81 12.09 -8.23
C HIS A 20 -9.43 12.06 -7.55
N SER A 21 -8.45 11.33 -8.09
CA SER A 21 -7.13 11.22 -7.44
C SER A 21 -6.42 12.57 -7.35
N ASN A 22 -6.64 13.46 -8.32
CA ASN A 22 -6.13 14.83 -8.32
C ASN A 22 -6.67 15.69 -7.16
N ASP A 23 -7.86 15.37 -6.64
CA ASP A 23 -8.42 16.05 -5.47
C ASP A 23 -7.60 15.71 -4.20
N LEU A 24 -6.83 14.63 -4.23
CA LEU A 24 -5.93 14.18 -3.16
C LEU A 24 -4.49 14.68 -3.32
N LYS A 25 -4.20 15.64 -4.22
CA LYS A 25 -2.83 16.09 -4.51
C LYS A 25 -2.01 16.51 -3.27
N TYR A 26 -2.66 17.09 -2.26
CA TYR A 26 -2.01 17.49 -1.01
C TYR A 26 -1.74 16.32 -0.05
N ARG A 27 -2.18 15.12 -0.41
CA ARG A 27 -1.95 13.87 0.32
C ARG A 27 -1.02 12.92 -0.42
N TYR A 28 -0.50 13.29 -1.59
CA TYR A 28 0.48 12.46 -2.28
C TYR A 28 1.69 12.24 -1.38
N TYR A 29 2.21 11.02 -1.38
CA TYR A 29 3.22 10.61 -0.43
C TYR A 29 4.61 10.55 -1.06
N LYS A 30 5.61 11.00 -0.29
CA LYS A 30 7.04 10.87 -0.55
C LYS A 30 7.70 10.34 0.72
N GLY A 31 8.59 9.37 0.58
CA GLY A 31 9.30 8.76 1.71
C GLY A 31 9.28 7.23 1.67
N GLN A 32 9.47 6.61 2.83
CA GLN A 32 9.46 5.16 2.99
C GLN A 32 8.21 4.72 3.73
N SER A 33 7.60 3.64 3.26
CA SER A 33 6.52 2.96 3.99
C SER A 33 6.72 1.45 4.00
N TYR A 34 6.07 0.79 4.97
CA TYR A 34 6.31 -0.59 5.33
C TYR A 34 5.00 -1.37 5.38
N CYS A 35 5.00 -2.60 4.89
CA CYS A 35 3.85 -3.51 4.98
C CYS A 35 4.32 -4.87 5.50
N GLY A 36 3.84 -5.25 6.68
CA GLY A 36 3.98 -6.63 7.14
C GLY A 36 2.91 -7.49 6.49
N ALA A 37 3.31 -8.63 5.96
CA ALA A 37 2.38 -9.58 5.37
C ALA A 37 2.84 -11.01 5.62
N VAL A 38 1.94 -11.94 5.33
CA VAL A 38 2.24 -13.37 5.27
C VAL A 38 2.07 -13.81 3.82
N SER A 39 3.09 -14.46 3.27
CA SER A 39 3.16 -14.81 1.85
C SER A 39 3.68 -16.23 1.67
N ASN A 40 3.36 -16.88 0.55
CA ASN A 40 3.94 -18.19 0.25
C ASN A 40 5.36 -18.04 -0.34
N GLU A 41 6.12 -19.12 -0.34
CA GLU A 41 7.50 -19.10 -0.84
C GLU A 41 7.60 -18.72 -2.32
N ASN A 42 6.63 -19.15 -3.14
CA ASN A 42 6.60 -18.85 -4.58
C ASN A 42 6.50 -17.34 -4.84
N ASP A 43 5.59 -16.65 -4.17
CA ASP A 43 5.40 -15.20 -4.29
C ASP A 43 6.66 -14.44 -3.85
N VAL A 44 7.25 -14.84 -2.73
CA VAL A 44 8.52 -14.26 -2.24
C VAL A 44 9.63 -14.45 -3.26
N ASN A 45 9.72 -15.63 -3.89
CA ASN A 45 10.71 -15.91 -4.91
C ASN A 45 10.46 -15.08 -6.18
N ILE A 46 9.21 -14.81 -6.57
CA ILE A 46 8.89 -13.90 -7.67
C ILE A 46 9.37 -12.48 -7.36
N TYR A 47 9.13 -11.96 -6.14
CA TYR A 47 9.61 -10.64 -5.74
C TYR A 47 11.13 -10.55 -5.72
N ARG A 48 11.81 -11.54 -5.12
CA ARG A 48 13.28 -11.62 -5.11
C ARG A 48 13.86 -11.72 -6.51
N TRP A 49 13.22 -12.51 -7.38
CA TRP A 49 13.62 -12.65 -8.77
C TRP A 49 13.45 -11.32 -9.51
N ALA A 50 12.36 -10.58 -9.29
CA ALA A 50 12.13 -9.26 -9.89
C ALA A 50 13.19 -8.24 -9.44
N GLN A 51 13.47 -8.19 -8.13
CA GLN A 51 14.50 -7.31 -7.53
C GLN A 51 15.94 -7.60 -7.98
N LYS A 52 16.21 -8.82 -8.48
CA LYS A 52 17.53 -9.17 -9.04
C LYS A 52 17.64 -8.79 -10.52
N ASN A 53 16.52 -8.64 -11.23
CA ASN A 53 16.45 -8.44 -12.67
C ASN A 53 15.92 -7.02 -13.04
N ASN A 54 16.30 -6.02 -12.24
CA ASN A 54 15.78 -4.63 -12.19
C ASN A 54 15.73 -3.83 -13.50
N GLN A 55 16.30 -4.31 -14.60
CA GLN A 55 16.39 -3.54 -15.85
C GLN A 55 15.07 -3.53 -16.64
N HIS A 56 14.18 -4.52 -16.48
CA HIS A 56 12.97 -4.64 -17.32
C HIS A 56 11.72 -5.16 -16.60
N ARG A 57 11.64 -5.05 -15.27
CA ARG A 57 10.50 -5.57 -14.50
C ARG A 57 9.82 -4.44 -13.74
N LEU A 58 8.49 -4.53 -13.69
CA LEU A 58 7.64 -3.67 -12.88
C LEU A 58 6.78 -4.56 -12.00
N ILE A 59 6.78 -4.27 -10.70
CA ILE A 59 5.83 -4.85 -9.74
C ILE A 59 4.66 -3.90 -9.66
N ALA A 60 3.45 -4.42 -9.89
CA ALA A 60 2.22 -3.65 -9.78
C ALA A 60 1.43 -4.12 -8.55
N ILE A 61 1.07 -3.18 -7.69
CA ILE A 61 0.07 -3.39 -6.65
C ILE A 61 -1.29 -3.61 -7.31
N ARG A 62 -1.99 -4.69 -6.99
CA ARG A 62 -3.29 -5.03 -7.63
C ARG A 62 -4.50 -4.62 -6.82
N THR A 63 -4.32 -4.42 -5.52
CA THR A 63 -5.37 -4.11 -4.56
C THR A 63 -5.02 -2.84 -3.79
N PHE A 64 -5.91 -2.34 -2.97
CA PHE A 64 -5.47 -1.42 -1.92
C PHE A 64 -4.47 -2.13 -1.01
N THR A 65 -3.34 -1.49 -0.74
CA THR A 65 -2.33 -2.00 0.17
C THR A 65 -2.10 -0.97 1.25
N SER A 66 -2.51 -1.31 2.46
CA SER A 66 -2.22 -0.50 3.64
C SER A 66 -0.76 -0.68 4.04
N THR A 67 -0.09 0.43 4.26
CA THR A 67 1.31 0.48 4.69
C THR A 67 1.45 1.52 5.80
N SER A 68 2.52 1.44 6.60
CA SER A 68 2.79 2.39 7.67
C SER A 68 4.12 3.09 7.44
N ARG A 69 4.24 4.36 7.87
CA ARG A 69 5.55 5.02 7.98
C ARG A 69 6.42 4.43 9.10
N LYS A 70 5.79 3.75 10.06
CA LYS A 70 6.41 3.12 11.23
C LYS A 70 6.65 1.64 10.95
N LYS A 71 7.92 1.25 10.86
CA LYS A 71 8.32 -0.14 10.63
C LYS A 71 7.77 -1.06 11.73
N GLU A 72 7.81 -0.61 12.98
CA GLU A 72 7.30 -1.33 14.16
C GLU A 72 5.79 -1.55 14.13
N VAL A 73 5.03 -0.71 13.43
CA VAL A 73 3.59 -0.92 13.21
C VAL A 73 3.39 -1.99 12.15
N ALA A 74 4.10 -1.89 11.02
CA ALA A 74 4.04 -2.88 9.94
C ALA A 74 4.45 -4.28 10.42
N GLU A 75 5.45 -4.39 11.29
CA GLU A 75 5.90 -5.68 11.85
C GLU A 75 4.82 -6.41 12.67
N LYS A 76 3.80 -5.72 13.17
CA LYS A 76 2.68 -6.38 13.86
C LYS A 76 1.81 -7.22 12.92
N PHE A 77 1.84 -6.94 11.62
CA PHE A 77 1.01 -7.60 10.61
C PHE A 77 1.66 -8.82 9.94
N ARG A 78 2.91 -9.15 10.30
CA ARG A 78 3.64 -10.34 9.82
C ARG A 78 3.58 -11.53 10.79
N GLN A 79 2.57 -11.57 11.67
CA GLN A 79 2.39 -12.70 12.60
C GLN A 79 1.96 -13.95 11.83
N LEU A 80 2.74 -15.03 11.97
CA LEU A 80 2.44 -16.32 11.39
C LEU A 80 1.65 -17.18 12.38
N PRO A 81 0.64 -17.93 11.92
CA PRO A 81 0.08 -19.03 12.69
C PRO A 81 1.16 -20.09 12.98
N GLU A 82 1.06 -20.76 14.14
CA GLU A 82 1.89 -21.93 14.44
C GLU A 82 1.71 -22.99 13.35
N ASN A 83 2.82 -23.61 12.91
CA ASN A 83 2.86 -24.63 11.85
C ASN A 83 2.43 -24.14 10.44
N SER A 84 2.50 -22.84 10.16
CA SER A 84 2.26 -22.36 8.80
C SER A 84 3.46 -22.65 7.87
N ASP A 85 3.15 -23.10 6.66
CA ASP A 85 4.07 -23.20 5.51
C ASP A 85 4.38 -21.84 4.85
N LYS A 86 3.80 -20.76 5.38
CA LYS A 86 3.96 -19.41 4.85
C LYS A 86 5.16 -18.71 5.48
N LEU A 87 5.64 -17.70 4.77
CA LEU A 87 6.72 -16.83 5.17
C LEU A 87 6.15 -15.51 5.71
N SER A 88 6.72 -15.06 6.82
CA SER A 88 6.50 -13.73 7.37
C SER A 88 7.39 -12.76 6.60
N VAL A 89 6.79 -11.80 5.90
CA VAL A 89 7.50 -10.84 5.06
C VAL A 89 7.29 -9.41 5.54
N LEU A 90 8.32 -8.59 5.33
CA LEU A 90 8.23 -7.14 5.45
C LEU A 90 8.56 -6.56 4.08
N LEU A 91 7.59 -5.88 3.47
CA LEU A 91 7.76 -5.14 2.23
C LEU A 91 8.15 -3.70 2.59
N GLU A 92 9.23 -3.22 2.00
CA GLU A 92 9.70 -1.85 2.16
C GLU A 92 9.50 -1.11 0.83
N PHE A 93 8.66 -0.07 0.84
CA PHE A 93 8.34 0.73 -0.33
C PHE A 93 9.07 2.07 -0.25
N SER A 94 9.70 2.49 -1.35
CA SER A 94 10.42 3.74 -1.45
C SER A 94 9.80 4.64 -2.51
N PHE A 95 9.42 5.85 -2.10
CA PHE A 95 8.86 6.90 -2.95
C PHE A 95 9.83 8.08 -2.96
N PRO A 96 10.83 8.12 -3.87
CA PRO A 96 11.86 9.16 -3.89
C PRO A 96 11.31 10.53 -4.27
N VAL A 97 10.15 10.56 -4.92
CA VAL A 97 9.37 11.75 -5.28
C VAL A 97 7.92 11.54 -4.84
N GLU A 98 7.13 12.62 -4.83
CA GLU A 98 5.70 12.51 -4.55
C GLU A 98 5.04 11.54 -5.53
N CYS A 99 4.34 10.55 -4.99
CA CYS A 99 3.66 9.53 -5.75
C CYS A 99 2.15 9.74 -5.62
N ASN A 100 1.48 9.98 -6.74
CA ASN A 100 0.04 10.22 -6.78
C ASN A 100 -0.82 8.98 -6.49
N THR A 101 -0.20 7.79 -6.45
CA THR A 101 -0.87 6.54 -6.10
C THR A 101 -0.51 6.06 -4.69
N ALA A 102 0.29 6.82 -3.93
CA ALA A 102 0.54 6.60 -2.51
C ALA A 102 -0.06 7.76 -1.72
N ILE A 103 -1.08 7.48 -0.90
CA ILE A 103 -1.90 8.51 -0.25
C ILE A 103 -1.64 8.52 1.25
N ASN A 104 -1.23 9.68 1.77
CA ASN A 104 -1.08 9.94 3.19
C ASN A 104 -2.45 10.13 3.86
N LEU A 105 -2.86 9.14 4.65
CA LEU A 105 -4.13 9.18 5.39
C LEU A 105 -4.02 9.93 6.71
N ASN A 106 -2.85 10.40 7.10
CA ASN A 106 -2.63 11.12 8.34
C ASN A 106 -3.17 12.56 8.29
N ALA A 107 -3.22 13.19 9.45
CA ALA A 107 -3.42 14.63 9.53
C ALA A 107 -2.23 15.37 8.90
N ILE A 108 -2.50 16.41 8.13
CA ILE A 108 -1.49 17.26 7.47
C ILE A 108 -1.73 18.68 7.96
N ILE A 109 -0.97 19.07 9.00
CA ILE A 109 -1.21 20.28 9.80
C ILE A 109 -1.04 21.55 8.97
N ASP A 110 0.01 21.63 8.15
CA ASP A 110 0.31 22.79 7.30
C ASP A 110 -0.77 23.04 6.23
N LYS A 111 -1.51 21.99 5.83
CA LYS A 111 -2.64 22.06 4.89
C LYS A 111 -4.00 22.04 5.57
N GLN A 112 -4.06 22.00 6.90
CA GLN A 112 -5.29 21.88 7.68
C GLN A 112 -6.16 20.68 7.27
N LEU A 113 -5.54 19.59 6.84
CA LEU A 113 -6.26 18.40 6.42
C LEU A 113 -6.40 17.43 7.61
N PRO A 114 -7.62 16.92 7.88
CA PRO A 114 -7.85 16.00 9.00
C PRO A 114 -7.21 14.63 8.73
N CYS A 115 -7.04 13.83 9.79
CA CYS A 115 -6.71 12.42 9.64
C CYS A 115 -7.91 11.69 9.02
N LEU A 116 -7.65 10.87 8.00
CA LEU A 116 -8.64 10.01 7.35
C LEU A 116 -8.57 8.57 7.84
N SER A 117 -7.42 8.14 8.38
CA SER A 117 -7.28 6.79 8.94
C SER A 117 -8.06 6.67 10.26
N TYR A 118 -8.72 5.54 10.44
CA TYR A 118 -9.38 5.20 11.69
C TYR A 118 -8.37 5.01 12.84
N PHE A 119 -7.20 4.46 12.53
CA PHE A 119 -6.12 4.20 13.47
C PHE A 119 -4.99 5.23 13.31
N GLN A 120 -5.21 6.44 13.83
CA GLN A 120 -4.33 7.59 13.57
C GLN A 120 -2.87 7.38 14.00
N ASN A 121 -2.61 6.52 14.98
CA ASN A 121 -1.27 6.21 15.49
C ASN A 121 -0.45 5.29 14.56
N GLU A 122 -1.11 4.63 13.60
CA GLU A 122 -0.47 3.71 12.65
C GLU A 122 0.29 4.43 11.54
N GLU A 123 0.14 5.75 11.41
CA GLU A 123 0.80 6.53 10.37
C GLU A 123 0.62 5.96 8.96
N GLU A 124 -0.64 5.66 8.62
CA GLU A 124 -1.00 4.89 7.43
C GLU A 124 -0.75 5.68 6.13
N ILE A 125 -0.09 5.01 5.19
CA ILE A 125 0.03 5.37 3.79
C ILE A 125 -0.70 4.30 2.97
N LEU A 126 -1.75 4.70 2.28
CA LEU A 126 -2.55 3.81 1.44
C LEU A 126 -1.98 3.79 0.03
N LEU A 127 -1.55 2.61 -0.44
CA LEU A 127 -1.22 2.42 -1.84
C LEU A 127 -2.49 2.09 -2.60
N LEU A 128 -2.76 2.87 -3.64
CA LEU A 128 -3.83 2.59 -4.58
C LEU A 128 -3.42 1.38 -5.45
N PRO A 129 -4.39 0.67 -6.04
CA PRO A 129 -4.12 -0.27 -7.12
C PRO A 129 -3.23 0.37 -8.21
N PHE A 130 -2.60 -0.46 -9.03
CA PHE A 130 -1.71 -0.05 -10.11
C PHE A 130 -0.55 0.86 -9.70
N THR A 131 -0.23 1.01 -8.40
CA THR A 131 1.04 1.59 -7.96
C THR A 131 2.17 0.70 -8.48
N LEU A 132 3.11 1.30 -9.20
CA LEU A 132 4.20 0.59 -9.87
C LEU A 132 5.52 0.79 -9.14
N PHE A 133 6.24 -0.30 -8.94
CA PHE A 133 7.59 -0.33 -8.37
C PHE A 133 8.57 -0.98 -9.34
N LYS A 134 9.83 -0.53 -9.28
CA LYS A 134 10.96 -1.14 -9.95
C LYS A 134 11.75 -1.97 -8.95
#